data_AF-A0A953ID82-F1
#
_entry.id   AF-A0A953ID82-F1
#
_cell.length_a   1.000
_cell.length_b   1.000
_cell.length_c   1.000
_cell.angle_alpha   90.00
_cell.angle_beta   90.00
_cell.angle_gamma   90.00
#
_symmetry.space_group_name_H-M   'P 1'
#
loop_
_entity.id
_entity.type
_entity.pdbx_description
1 polymer ?
#
loop_
_entity_poly.entity_id
_entity_poly.type
_entity_poly.pdbx_seq_one_letter_code
_entity_poly.pdbx_strand_id
1 'polypeptide(L)'
;MESKATEPFVPANVEMREATPRALLLGVLMALFMGAANAYLGLKAGMTIAATYTTAVLGMAIIKSLGGTILEENCARTVGSIGGNVAAGAIFTLPAFFIAGIWQPFFTPAHYVVSTIILVAGGILGILFVTITRRVLVANAELPFPESVAAAEIHKAGQKGQGGSRHLLAGMGLGALFALLAEIKILAAKWQATVGVGKGALVLRGPEASPAFLGV
;
A
#
# COMPACT_ATOMS: atom_id res chain seq x y z
N MET A 1 5.25 -30.56 17.63
CA MET A 1 4.30 -29.64 18.28
C MET A 1 3.07 -29.58 17.40
N GLU A 2 1.92 -30.01 17.92
CA GLU A 2 0.65 -29.98 17.19
C GLU A 2 0.34 -28.56 16.72
N SER A 3 0.19 -28.40 15.41
CA SER A 3 -0.34 -27.18 14.79
C SER A 3 -1.76 -26.98 15.31
N LYS A 4 -1.93 -26.10 16.30
CA LYS A 4 -3.24 -25.71 16.81
C LYS A 4 -3.98 -25.06 15.63
N ALA A 5 -4.98 -25.77 15.10
CA ALA A 5 -5.77 -25.29 13.98
C ALA A 5 -6.26 -23.86 14.27
N THR A 6 -5.91 -22.92 13.40
CA THR A 6 -6.27 -21.51 13.59
C THR A 6 -7.78 -21.37 13.51
N GLU A 7 -8.43 -21.13 14.65
CA GLU A 7 -9.86 -20.87 14.68
C GLU A 7 -10.16 -19.54 13.96
N PRO A 8 -11.06 -19.53 12.97
CA PRO A 8 -11.48 -18.31 12.29
C PRO A 8 -12.07 -17.31 13.28
N PHE A 9 -11.72 -16.03 13.14
CA PHE A 9 -12.26 -14.95 14.01
C PHE A 9 -13.79 -14.82 13.90
N VAL A 10 -14.34 -15.10 12.72
CA VAL A 10 -15.77 -15.24 12.49
C VAL A 10 -16.05 -16.71 12.21
N PRO A 11 -16.88 -17.40 13.01
CA PRO A 11 -17.21 -18.79 12.77
C PRO A 11 -18.11 -18.92 11.51
N ALA A 12 -17.93 -20.01 10.76
CA ALA A 12 -18.59 -20.23 9.48
C ALA A 12 -20.13 -20.36 9.56
N ASN A 13 -20.68 -20.46 10.77
CA ASN A 13 -22.12 -20.54 11.02
C ASN A 13 -22.78 -19.17 11.23
N VAL A 14 -22.02 -18.08 11.25
CA VAL A 14 -22.55 -16.73 11.41
C VAL A 14 -22.67 -16.07 10.04
N GLU A 15 -23.90 -15.72 9.66
CA GLU A 15 -24.13 -14.91 8.47
C GLU A 15 -23.85 -13.43 8.76
N MET A 16 -22.80 -12.89 8.14
CA MET A 16 -22.50 -11.47 8.13
C MET A 16 -22.36 -10.97 6.71
N ARG A 17 -22.63 -9.67 6.50
CA ARG A 17 -22.38 -9.03 5.20
C ARG A 17 -20.88 -9.01 4.95
N GLU A 18 -20.44 -9.53 3.80
CA GLU A 18 -19.02 -9.57 3.41
C GLU A 18 -18.74 -8.68 2.18
N ALA A 19 -19.36 -9.01 1.04
CA ALA A 19 -19.20 -8.28 -0.22
C ALA A 19 -20.40 -7.36 -0.45
N THR A 20 -20.27 -6.10 -0.03
CA THR A 20 -21.30 -5.08 -0.27
C THR A 20 -20.85 -4.08 -1.34
N PRO A 21 -21.78 -3.48 -2.11
CA PRO A 21 -21.43 -2.47 -3.11
C PRO A 21 -20.66 -1.29 -2.53
N ARG A 22 -20.95 -0.89 -1.28
CA ARG A 22 -20.22 0.17 -0.57
C ARG A 22 -18.78 -0.20 -0.27
N ALA A 23 -18.52 -1.43 0.18
CA ALA A 23 -17.17 -1.91 0.47
C ALA A 23 -16.34 -2.05 -0.83
N LEU A 24 -16.97 -2.54 -1.89
CA LEU A 24 -16.34 -2.66 -3.21
C LEU A 24 -16.00 -1.28 -3.79
N LEU A 25 -16.94 -0.33 -3.79
CA LEU A 25 -16.72 1.01 -4.32
C LEU A 25 -15.62 1.74 -3.54
N LEU A 26 -15.66 1.66 -2.21
CA LEU A 26 -14.62 2.21 -1.36
C LEU A 26 -13.24 1.59 -1.68
N GLY A 27 -13.19 0.26 -1.80
CA GLY A 27 -11.98 -0.46 -2.17
C GLY A 27 -11.41 -0.01 -3.51
N VAL A 28 -12.25 0.18 -4.54
CA VAL A 28 -11.82 0.66 -5.86
C VAL A 28 -11.25 2.08 -5.78
N LEU A 29 -11.91 2.99 -5.07
CA LEU A 29 -11.40 4.35 -4.86
C LEU A 29 -10.03 4.35 -4.17
N MET A 30 -9.89 3.51 -3.14
CA MET A 30 -8.63 3.35 -2.42
C MET A 30 -7.55 2.70 -3.29
N ALA A 31 -7.92 1.75 -4.16
CA ALA A 31 -7.00 1.13 -5.11
C ALA A 31 -6.47 2.13 -6.13
N LEU A 32 -7.32 3.03 -6.65
CA LEU A 32 -6.90 4.10 -7.55
C LEU A 32 -5.93 5.07 -6.84
N PHE A 33 -6.27 5.47 -5.61
CA PHE A 33 -5.43 6.36 -4.82
C PHE A 33 -4.06 5.74 -4.48
N MET A 34 -4.06 4.50 -3.96
CA MET A 34 -2.84 3.76 -3.64
C MET A 34 -2.02 3.40 -4.87
N GLY A 35 -2.68 3.11 -5.99
CA GLY A 35 -2.02 2.85 -7.26
C GLY A 35 -1.29 4.09 -7.78
N ALA A 36 -1.95 5.26 -7.75
CA ALA A 36 -1.32 6.53 -8.14
C ALA A 36 -0.15 6.91 -7.21
N ALA A 37 -0.33 6.77 -5.89
CA ALA A 37 0.72 7.05 -4.92
C ALA A 37 1.95 6.16 -5.12
N ASN A 38 1.74 4.84 -5.28
CA ASN A 38 2.83 3.89 -5.52
C ASN A 38 3.47 4.05 -6.91
N ALA A 39 2.70 4.43 -7.92
CA ALA A 39 3.26 4.75 -9.24
C ALA A 39 4.21 5.95 -9.16
N TYR A 40 3.80 7.02 -8.48
CA TYR A 40 4.61 8.20 -8.31
C TYR A 40 5.87 7.93 -7.48
N LEU A 41 5.73 7.31 -6.30
CA LEU A 41 6.86 6.99 -5.43
C LEU A 41 7.81 5.98 -6.07
N GLY A 42 7.28 4.97 -6.75
CA GLY A 42 8.07 3.99 -7.48
C GLY A 42 8.92 4.63 -8.58
N LEU A 43 8.32 5.50 -9.39
CA LEU A 43 9.03 6.18 -10.48
C LEU A 43 10.01 7.26 -9.98
N LYS A 44 9.67 7.98 -8.91
CA LYS A 44 10.49 9.10 -8.41
C LYS A 44 11.57 8.67 -7.43
N ALA A 45 11.22 7.82 -6.47
CA ALA A 45 12.09 7.41 -5.36
C ALA A 45 12.63 5.99 -5.51
N GLY A 46 12.16 5.21 -6.49
CA GLY A 46 12.58 3.82 -6.69
C GLY A 46 12.07 2.86 -5.62
N MET A 47 11.15 3.30 -4.75
CA MET A 47 10.59 2.51 -3.66
C MET A 47 9.06 2.61 -3.64
N THR A 48 8.40 1.53 -3.22
CA THR A 48 6.93 1.47 -3.04
C THR A 48 6.57 1.37 -1.56
N ILE A 49 5.37 1.82 -1.20
CA ILE A 49 4.86 1.73 0.17
C ILE A 49 3.88 0.57 0.28
N ALA A 50 3.88 -0.12 1.43
CA ALA A 50 2.92 -1.17 1.74
C ALA A 50 1.47 -0.62 1.79
N ALA A 51 0.73 -0.78 0.69
CA ALA A 51 -0.65 -0.27 0.55
C ALA A 51 -1.64 -0.91 1.55
N THR A 52 -1.34 -2.13 2.04
CA THR A 52 -2.23 -2.90 2.92
C THR A 52 -2.53 -2.18 4.23
N TYR A 53 -1.56 -1.49 4.83
CA TYR A 53 -1.78 -0.83 6.12
C TYR A 53 -2.66 0.41 5.97
N THR A 54 -2.31 1.30 5.04
CA THR A 54 -3.08 2.52 4.77
C THR A 54 -4.52 2.18 4.39
N THR A 55 -4.71 1.14 3.58
CA THR A 55 -6.04 0.68 3.19
C THR A 55 -6.80 0.01 4.32
N ALA A 56 -6.12 -0.70 5.24
CA ALA A 56 -6.76 -1.22 6.45
C ALA A 56 -7.29 -0.10 7.35
N VAL A 57 -6.50 0.97 7.55
CA VAL A 57 -6.89 2.11 8.40
C VAL A 57 -8.09 2.84 7.81
N LEU A 58 -8.04 3.19 6.52
CA LEU A 58 -9.13 3.89 5.84
C LEU A 58 -10.39 3.04 5.76
N GLY A 59 -10.24 1.75 5.40
CA GLY A 59 -11.36 0.81 5.28
C GLY A 59 -12.11 0.69 6.62
N MET A 60 -11.36 0.52 7.71
CA MET A 60 -11.92 0.48 9.05
C MET A 60 -12.59 1.81 9.44
N ALA A 61 -11.95 2.95 9.20
CA ALA A 61 -12.53 4.24 9.56
C ALA A 61 -13.86 4.52 8.85
N ILE A 62 -13.92 4.22 7.54
CA ILE A 62 -15.06 4.55 6.70
C ILE A 62 -16.18 3.51 6.86
N ILE A 63 -15.90 2.21 6.77
CA ILE A 63 -16.93 1.18 6.91
C ILE A 63 -17.50 1.16 8.34
N LYS A 64 -16.68 1.33 9.38
CA LYS A 64 -17.16 1.40 10.77
C LYS A 64 -18.06 2.61 11.02
N SER A 65 -17.75 3.78 10.43
CA SER A 65 -18.63 4.95 10.53
C SER A 65 -19.98 4.76 9.81
N LEU A 66 -20.02 3.87 8.82
CA LEU A 66 -21.24 3.43 8.14
C LEU A 66 -21.90 2.20 8.79
N GLY A 67 -21.47 1.81 9.99
CA GLY A 67 -22.01 0.66 10.74
C GLY A 67 -21.80 -0.69 10.03
N GLY A 68 -20.74 -0.84 9.25
CA GLY A 68 -20.42 -2.08 8.55
C GLY A 68 -19.66 -3.10 9.38
N THR A 69 -19.54 -4.31 8.83
CA THR A 69 -18.92 -5.46 9.50
C THR A 69 -17.41 -5.50 9.28
N ILE A 70 -16.71 -6.30 10.10
CA ILE A 70 -15.29 -6.61 9.89
C ILE A 70 -15.03 -7.27 8.52
N LEU A 71 -16.00 -8.01 7.97
CA LEU A 71 -15.85 -8.70 6.68
C LEU A 71 -15.98 -7.71 5.51
N GLU A 72 -16.82 -6.69 5.64
CA GLU A 72 -16.88 -5.59 4.68
C GLU A 72 -15.57 -4.78 4.67
N GLU A 73 -15.00 -4.50 5.84
CA GLU A 73 -13.69 -3.85 5.94
C GLU A 73 -12.59 -4.71 5.31
N ASN A 74 -12.60 -6.01 5.56
CA ASN A 74 -11.67 -6.97 4.97
C ASN A 74 -11.78 -7.00 3.43
N CYS A 75 -12.99 -6.93 2.90
CA CYS A 75 -13.25 -6.83 1.46
C CYS A 75 -12.66 -5.52 0.90
N ALA A 76 -13.03 -4.37 1.48
CA ALA A 76 -12.56 -3.05 1.03
C ALA A 76 -11.03 -2.94 1.09
N ARG A 77 -10.40 -3.44 2.16
CA ARG A 77 -8.95 -3.49 2.34
C ARG A 77 -8.27 -4.32 1.26
N THR A 78 -8.79 -5.52 0.99
CA THR A 78 -8.22 -6.42 -0.03
C THR A 78 -8.29 -5.79 -1.42
N VAL A 79 -9.43 -5.19 -1.78
CA VAL A 79 -9.57 -4.50 -3.06
C VAL A 79 -8.65 -3.29 -3.14
N GLY A 80 -8.58 -2.49 -2.07
CA GLY A 80 -7.73 -1.31 -2.00
C GLY A 80 -6.23 -1.63 -2.13
N SER A 81 -5.76 -2.68 -1.46
CA SER A 81 -4.33 -3.03 -1.46
C SER A 81 -3.83 -3.56 -2.81
N ILE A 82 -4.71 -4.17 -3.62
CA ILE A 82 -4.38 -4.63 -4.98
C ILE A 82 -3.90 -3.48 -5.87
N GLY A 83 -4.40 -2.25 -5.66
CA GLY A 83 -3.95 -1.07 -6.42
C GLY A 83 -2.45 -0.83 -6.35
N GLY A 84 -1.83 -1.07 -5.18
CA GLY A 84 -0.38 -0.98 -5.01
C GLY A 84 0.37 -2.08 -5.78
N ASN A 85 -0.15 -3.30 -5.79
CA ASN A 85 0.47 -4.45 -6.47
C ASN A 85 0.44 -4.29 -8.00
N VAL A 86 -0.67 -3.79 -8.54
CA VAL A 86 -0.79 -3.51 -9.99
C VAL A 86 0.14 -2.37 -10.39
N ALA A 87 0.21 -1.31 -9.58
CA ALA A 87 1.14 -0.21 -9.80
C ALA A 87 2.60 -0.67 -9.78
N ALA A 88 2.98 -1.55 -8.85
CA ALA A 88 4.32 -2.13 -8.79
C ALA A 88 4.70 -2.87 -10.08
N GLY A 89 3.78 -3.60 -10.70
CA GLY A 89 4.01 -4.18 -12.04
C GLY A 89 4.22 -3.12 -13.11
N ALA A 90 3.36 -2.09 -13.13
CA ALA A 90 3.41 -1.04 -14.14
C ALA A 90 4.67 -0.18 -14.10
N ILE A 91 5.17 0.18 -12.91
CA ILE A 91 6.34 1.06 -12.76
C ILE A 91 7.65 0.46 -13.26
N PHE A 92 7.75 -0.87 -13.39
CA PHE A 92 8.94 -1.51 -13.94
C PHE A 92 8.75 -1.85 -15.42
N THR A 93 7.57 -2.33 -15.79
CA THR A 93 7.30 -2.78 -17.16
C THR A 93 7.21 -1.62 -18.15
N LEU A 94 6.50 -0.54 -17.83
CA LEU A 94 6.27 0.55 -18.78
C LEU A 94 7.54 1.37 -19.07
N PRO A 95 8.35 1.76 -18.06
CA PRO A 95 9.61 2.43 -18.32
C PRO A 95 10.61 1.55 -19.08
N ALA A 96 10.61 0.23 -18.86
CA ALA A 96 11.45 -0.68 -19.63
C ALA A 96 11.17 -0.63 -21.14
N PHE A 97 9.90 -0.63 -21.55
CA PHE A 97 9.52 -0.46 -22.96
C PHE A 97 9.91 0.91 -23.53
N PHE A 98 9.79 1.97 -22.71
CA PHE A 98 10.21 3.30 -23.11
C PHE A 98 11.72 3.39 -23.34
N ILE A 99 12.53 2.88 -22.40
CA ILE A 99 13.99 2.90 -22.46
C ILE A 99 14.51 2.01 -23.61
N ALA A 100 13.86 0.88 -23.86
CA ALA A 100 14.22 -0.02 -24.96
C ALA A 100 13.95 0.58 -26.36
N GLY A 101 13.29 1.74 -26.45
CA GLY A 101 12.99 2.41 -27.72
C GLY A 101 11.94 1.71 -28.58
N ILE A 102 11.27 0.68 -28.04
CA ILE A 102 10.31 -0.17 -28.79
C ILE A 102 9.01 0.61 -29.08
N TRP A 103 8.58 1.47 -28.16
CA TRP A 103 7.35 2.26 -28.28
C TRP A 103 7.65 3.74 -28.48
N GLN A 104 8.06 4.11 -29.69
CA GLN A 104 8.22 5.50 -30.11
C GLN A 104 7.32 5.78 -31.32
N PRO A 105 6.33 6.70 -31.23
CA PRO A 105 5.98 7.53 -30.07
C PRO A 105 5.28 6.75 -28.95
N PHE A 106 5.69 7.01 -27.70
CA PHE A 106 5.20 6.27 -26.52
C PHE A 106 3.72 6.49 -26.24
N PHE A 107 3.28 7.75 -26.25
CA PHE A 107 1.90 8.13 -25.94
C PHE A 107 0.96 7.98 -27.14
N THR A 108 0.68 6.73 -27.52
CA THR A 108 -0.25 6.39 -28.59
C THR A 108 -1.43 5.57 -28.03
N PRO A 109 -2.68 5.75 -28.52
CA PRO A 109 -3.83 4.96 -28.05
C PRO A 109 -3.61 3.45 -28.15
N ALA A 110 -2.89 2.99 -29.18
CA ALA A 110 -2.52 1.59 -29.34
C ALA A 110 -1.62 1.08 -28.19
N HIS A 111 -0.56 1.82 -27.84
CA HIS A 111 0.34 1.46 -26.74
C HIS A 111 -0.36 1.52 -25.38
N TYR A 112 -1.33 2.40 -25.20
CA TYR A 112 -2.16 2.43 -23.99
C TYR A 112 -2.95 1.12 -23.84
N VAL A 113 -3.64 0.68 -24.91
CA VAL A 113 -4.40 -0.58 -24.90
C VAL A 113 -3.48 -1.78 -24.66
N VAL A 114 -2.32 -1.85 -25.34
CA VAL A 114 -1.34 -2.92 -25.15
C VAL A 114 -0.81 -2.93 -23.70
N SER A 115 -0.51 -1.76 -23.14
CA SER A 115 -0.10 -1.63 -21.74
C SER A 115 -1.17 -2.15 -20.79
N THR A 116 -2.44 -1.82 -21.01
CA THR A 116 -3.56 -2.34 -20.22
C THR A 116 -3.65 -3.86 -20.32
N ILE A 117 -3.53 -4.43 -21.51
CA ILE A 117 -3.57 -5.89 -21.72
C ILE A 117 -2.42 -6.58 -20.97
N ILE A 118 -1.21 -6.03 -21.04
CA ILE A 118 -0.04 -6.56 -20.32
C ILE A 118 -0.29 -6.55 -18.81
N LEU A 119 -0.82 -5.45 -18.27
CA LEU A 119 -1.13 -5.34 -16.83
C LEU A 119 -2.25 -6.29 -16.40
N VAL A 120 -3.29 -6.45 -17.22
CA VAL A 120 -4.38 -7.41 -16.96
C VAL A 120 -3.84 -8.84 -16.98
N ALA A 121 -3.03 -9.19 -17.97
CA ALA A 121 -2.40 -10.51 -18.07
C ALA A 121 -1.46 -10.78 -16.88
N GLY A 122 -0.65 -9.79 -16.50
CA GLY A 122 0.20 -9.86 -15.31
C GLY A 122 -0.60 -10.03 -14.01
N GLY A 123 -1.74 -9.35 -13.89
CA GLY A 123 -2.67 -9.51 -12.78
C GLY A 123 -3.26 -10.92 -12.69
N ILE A 124 -3.73 -11.47 -13.81
CA ILE A 124 -4.24 -12.85 -13.89
C ILE A 124 -3.14 -13.84 -13.51
N LEU A 125 -1.94 -13.69 -14.05
CA LEU A 125 -0.79 -14.54 -13.74
C LEU A 125 -0.43 -14.46 -12.24
N GLY A 126 -0.48 -13.27 -11.65
CA GLY A 126 -0.29 -13.07 -10.22
C GLY A 126 -1.32 -13.82 -9.38
N ILE A 127 -2.60 -13.79 -9.75
CA ILE A 127 -3.67 -14.53 -9.05
C ILE A 127 -3.40 -16.04 -9.11
N LEU A 128 -3.00 -16.57 -10.28
CA LEU A 128 -2.66 -17.98 -10.43
C LEU A 128 -1.47 -18.38 -9.53
N PHE A 129 -0.42 -17.56 -9.51
CA PHE A 129 0.77 -17.81 -8.70
C PHE A 129 0.47 -17.76 -7.19
N VAL A 130 -0.31 -16.78 -6.74
CA VAL A 130 -0.77 -16.68 -5.35
C VAL A 130 -1.61 -17.89 -4.96
N THR A 131 -2.48 -18.38 -5.85
CA THR A 131 -3.33 -19.54 -5.57
C THR A 131 -2.51 -20.79 -5.29
N ILE A 132 -1.42 -21.01 -6.03
CA ILE A 132 -0.51 -22.14 -5.83
C ILE A 132 0.28 -21.98 -4.52
N THR A 133 0.88 -20.81 -4.31
CA THR A 133 1.74 -20.53 -3.16
C THR A 133 0.98 -20.38 -1.84
N ARG A 134 -0.33 -20.09 -1.89
CA ARG A 134 -1.20 -19.95 -0.71
C ARG A 134 -1.09 -21.12 0.25
N ARG A 135 -1.00 -22.37 -0.24
CA ARG A 135 -0.87 -23.54 0.65
C ARG A 135 0.39 -23.46 1.50
N VAL A 136 1.52 -23.08 0.90
CA VAL A 136 2.81 -22.97 1.61
C VAL A 136 2.81 -21.78 2.57
N LEU A 137 2.24 -20.65 2.14
CA LEU A 137 2.21 -19.41 2.93
C LEU A 137 1.23 -19.44 4.12
N VAL A 138 0.17 -20.25 4.04
CA VAL A 138 -0.87 -20.33 5.08
C VAL A 138 -0.74 -21.58 5.96
N ALA A 139 -0.32 -22.73 5.40
CA ALA A 139 -0.33 -23.99 6.15
C ALA A 139 0.93 -24.25 7.00
N ASN A 140 2.04 -23.53 6.77
CA ASN A 140 3.25 -23.69 7.58
C ASN A 140 3.20 -22.73 8.78
N ALA A 141 3.20 -23.30 9.98
CA ALA A 141 3.33 -22.56 11.23
C ALA A 141 4.80 -22.14 11.39
N GLU A 142 5.03 -20.84 11.62
CA GLU A 142 6.32 -20.18 11.89
C GLU A 142 7.10 -19.70 10.64
N LEU A 143 6.52 -18.72 9.94
CA LEU A 143 7.33 -17.82 9.11
C LEU A 143 8.19 -16.91 10.01
N PRO A 144 9.49 -16.71 9.72
CA PRO A 144 10.39 -15.86 10.52
C PRO A 144 9.88 -14.42 10.73
N PHE A 145 9.09 -13.92 9.78
CA PHE A 145 8.46 -12.60 9.82
C PHE A 145 6.96 -12.72 9.51
N PRO A 146 6.10 -12.86 10.53
CA PRO A 146 4.68 -13.12 10.33
C PRO A 146 3.91 -11.82 10.06
N GLU A 147 4.22 -11.12 8.96
CA GLU A 147 3.58 -9.84 8.60
C GLU A 147 2.06 -9.97 8.48
N SER A 148 1.58 -11.05 7.87
CA SER A 148 0.15 -11.31 7.70
C SER A 148 -0.57 -11.51 9.05
N VAL A 149 0.12 -12.04 10.06
CA VAL A 149 -0.41 -12.18 11.42
C VAL A 149 -0.47 -10.83 12.10
N ALA A 150 0.57 -10.01 11.97
CA ALA A 150 0.59 -8.64 12.50
C ALA A 150 -0.52 -7.77 11.89
N ALA A 151 -0.70 -7.83 10.57
CA ALA A 151 -1.78 -7.13 9.87
C ALA A 151 -3.17 -7.58 10.34
N ALA A 152 -3.35 -8.89 10.59
CA ALA A 152 -4.59 -9.43 11.14
C ALA A 152 -4.84 -8.94 12.57
N GLU A 153 -3.82 -8.91 13.43
CA GLU A 153 -3.96 -8.41 14.79
C GLU A 153 -4.23 -6.90 14.85
N ILE A 154 -3.62 -6.09 13.97
CA ILE A 154 -3.97 -4.65 13.84
C ILE A 154 -5.44 -4.50 13.46
N HIS A 155 -5.92 -5.31 12.52
CA HIS A 155 -7.31 -5.26 12.07
C HIS A 155 -8.29 -5.65 13.20
N LYS A 156 -7.99 -6.73 13.94
CA LYS A 156 -8.77 -7.16 15.11
C LYS A 156 -8.71 -6.15 16.26
N ALA A 157 -7.54 -5.56 16.53
CA ALA A 157 -7.35 -4.57 17.58
C ALA A 157 -8.17 -3.30 17.30
N GLY A 158 -8.29 -2.91 16.04
CA GLY A 158 -9.16 -1.79 15.65
C GLY A 158 -10.67 -2.06 15.81
N GLN A 159 -11.07 -3.33 15.90
CA GLN A 159 -12.46 -3.74 16.21
C GLN A 159 -12.74 -3.79 17.72
N LYS A 160 -11.78 -4.26 18.54
CA LYS A 160 -11.96 -4.48 19.99
C LYS A 160 -12.14 -3.23 20.87
N GLY A 161 -12.11 -2.01 20.32
CA GLY A 161 -12.37 -0.80 21.12
C GLY A 161 -12.64 0.46 20.30
N GLN A 162 -13.38 1.40 20.90
CA GLN A 162 -13.66 2.72 20.35
C GLN A 162 -12.39 3.59 20.18
N GLY A 163 -11.28 3.21 20.83
CA GLY A 163 -10.00 3.93 20.79
C GLY A 163 -9.00 3.49 19.72
N GLY A 164 -8.95 2.20 19.32
CA GLY A 164 -7.88 1.68 18.45
C GLY A 164 -7.82 2.36 17.08
N SER A 165 -8.97 2.52 16.43
CA SER A 165 -9.09 3.25 15.15
C SER A 165 -8.75 4.73 15.30
N ARG A 166 -9.05 5.35 16.45
CA ARG A 166 -8.76 6.77 16.70
C ARG A 166 -7.26 7.04 16.80
N HIS A 167 -6.49 6.17 17.45
CA HIS A 167 -5.03 6.30 17.50
C HIS A 167 -4.39 6.10 16.14
N LEU A 168 -4.89 5.14 15.36
CA LEU A 168 -4.39 4.85 14.02
C LEU A 168 -4.67 5.99 13.05
N LEU A 169 -5.87 6.57 13.10
CA LEU A 169 -6.24 7.76 12.34
C LEU A 169 -5.49 9.01 12.80
N ALA A 170 -5.30 9.20 14.11
CA ALA A 170 -4.54 10.32 14.65
C ALA A 170 -3.07 10.25 14.21
N GLY A 171 -2.45 9.07 14.26
CA GLY A 171 -1.07 8.87 13.78
C GLY A 171 -0.95 9.16 12.28
N MET A 172 -1.88 8.65 11.47
CA MET A 172 -1.91 8.91 10.03
C MET A 172 -2.13 10.41 9.73
N GLY A 173 -3.03 11.07 10.45
CA GLY A 173 -3.29 12.51 10.30
C GLY A 173 -2.11 13.38 10.74
N LEU A 174 -1.43 13.01 11.83
CA LEU A 174 -0.26 13.72 12.34
C LEU A 174 0.94 13.54 11.39
N GLY A 175 1.12 12.34 10.82
CA GLY A 175 2.10 12.09 9.77
C GLY A 175 1.82 12.89 8.50
N ALA A 176 0.55 12.96 8.06
CA ALA A 176 0.15 13.77 6.91
C ALA A 176 0.37 15.28 7.16
N LEU A 177 0.02 15.76 8.36
CA LEU A 177 0.27 17.15 8.76
C LEU A 177 1.77 17.47 8.78
N PHE A 178 2.59 16.58 9.35
CA PHE A 178 4.04 16.73 9.34
C PHE A 178 4.60 16.78 7.91
N ALA A 179 4.16 15.87 7.03
CA ALA A 179 4.56 15.87 5.63
C ALA A 179 4.17 17.16 4.90
N LEU A 180 2.94 17.65 5.11
CA LEU A 180 2.48 18.94 4.55
C LEU A 180 3.32 20.11 5.06
N LEU A 181 3.60 20.19 6.36
CA LEU A 181 4.42 21.25 6.94
C LEU A 181 5.87 21.21 6.46
N ALA A 182 6.40 20.01 6.22
CA ALA A 182 7.73 19.81 5.64
C ALA A 182 7.77 20.23 4.16
N GLU A 183 6.75 19.90 3.36
CA GLU A 183 6.68 20.31 1.94
C GLU A 183 6.46 21.82 1.77
N ILE A 184 5.68 22.45 2.65
CA ILE A 184 5.47 23.92 2.66
C ILE A 184 6.74 24.67 3.17
N LYS A 185 7.81 23.96 3.52
CA LYS A 185 9.10 24.49 4.01
C LYS A 185 9.01 25.31 5.30
N ILE A 186 7.92 25.15 6.07
CA ILE A 186 7.79 25.76 7.41
C ILE A 186 8.68 25.01 8.42
N LEU A 187 8.82 23.69 8.26
CA LEU A 187 9.90 22.92 8.87
C LEU A 187 11.04 22.72 7.86
N ALA A 188 12.25 23.14 8.20
CA ALA A 188 13.44 22.95 7.38
C ALA A 188 13.90 21.47 7.40
N ALA A 189 13.22 20.61 6.63
CA ALA A 189 13.60 19.20 6.44
C ALA A 189 14.87 19.03 5.60
N LYS A 190 15.39 20.11 5.01
CA LYS A 190 16.63 20.12 4.22
C LYS A 190 17.49 21.31 4.61
N TRP A 191 18.66 21.04 5.19
CA TRP A 191 19.73 22.01 5.31
C TRP A 191 20.82 21.65 4.29
N GLN A 192 21.13 22.61 3.41
CA GLN A 192 22.29 22.55 2.53
C GLN A 192 23.16 23.75 2.87
N ALA A 193 24.34 23.49 3.42
CA ALA A 193 25.35 24.49 3.67
C ALA A 193 26.56 24.17 2.77
N THR A 194 26.87 25.06 1.84
CA THR A 194 28.13 25.00 1.11
C THR A 194 29.20 25.67 1.95
N VAL A 195 30.11 24.87 2.51
CA VAL A 195 31.29 25.40 3.20
C VAL A 195 32.45 25.33 2.23
N GLY A 196 32.99 26.50 1.87
CA GLY A 196 34.20 26.58 1.06
C GLY A 196 35.42 26.26 1.92
N VAL A 197 36.18 25.23 1.53
CA VAL A 197 37.50 24.94 2.10
C VAL A 197 38.51 25.09 0.98
N GLY A 198 39.15 26.26 0.90
CA GLY A 198 40.11 26.59 -0.15
C GLY A 198 39.48 26.79 -1.53
N LYS A 199 40.09 26.24 -2.60
CA LYS A 199 39.61 26.35 -3.99
C LYS A 199 38.50 25.34 -4.36
N GLY A 200 38.00 24.57 -3.39
CA GLY A 200 36.89 23.62 -3.57
C GLY A 200 35.70 23.96 -2.68
N ALA A 201 34.50 23.90 -3.24
CA ALA A 201 33.25 24.01 -2.48
C ALA A 201 32.83 22.61 -2.01
N LEU A 202 32.70 22.41 -0.70
CA LEU A 202 32.17 21.18 -0.13
C LEU A 202 30.70 21.40 0.22
N VAL A 203 29.82 20.66 -0.43
CA VAL A 203 28.37 20.71 -0.17
C VAL A 203 28.07 19.83 1.04
N LEU A 204 27.89 20.44 2.22
CA LEU A 204 27.35 19.74 3.39
C LEU A 204 25.84 19.70 3.25
N ARG A 205 25.30 18.51 3.02
CA ARG A 205 23.87 18.23 2.93
C ARG A 205 23.46 17.47 4.18
N GLY A 206 22.46 17.98 4.90
CA GLY A 206 21.85 17.26 6.01
C GLY A 206 21.21 15.95 5.55
N PRO A 207 20.89 15.02 6.47
CA PRO A 207 20.24 13.76 6.11
C PRO A 207 18.97 14.07 5.33
N GLU A 208 18.82 13.49 4.14
CA GLU A 208 17.57 13.56 3.39
C GLU A 208 16.54 12.67 4.09
N ALA A 209 16.06 13.11 5.25
CA ALA A 209 14.93 12.52 5.95
C ALA A 209 13.68 12.85 5.14
N SER A 210 13.52 12.18 4.00
CA SER A 210 12.24 12.12 3.33
C SER A 210 11.28 11.38 4.27
N PRO A 211 10.06 11.91 4.51
CA PRO A 211 9.03 11.18 5.24
C PRO A 211 8.78 9.76 4.71
N ALA A 212 9.13 9.51 3.43
CA ALA A 212 9.10 8.17 2.83
C ALA A 212 10.02 7.14 3.51
N PHE A 213 11.15 7.55 4.10
CA PHE A 213 12.09 6.64 4.79
C PHE A 213 11.68 6.32 6.23
N LEU A 214 10.80 7.12 6.83
CA LEU A 214 10.28 6.89 8.19
C LEU A 214 9.01 6.02 8.19
N GLY A 215 8.48 5.69 7.01
CA GLY A 215 7.24 4.94 6.81
C GLY A 215 7.43 3.47 6.40
N VAL A 216 8.65 2.93 6.51
CA VAL A 216 8.95 1.50 6.32
C VAL A 216 9.25 0.86 7.67
#